data_AF-A0A517SH78-F1
#
_entry.id   AF-A0A517SH78-F1
#
_cell.length_a   1.000
_cell.length_b   1.000
_cell.length_c   1.000
_cell.angle_alpha   90.00
_cell.angle_beta   90.00
_cell.angle_gamma   90.00
#
_symmetry.space_group_name_H-M   'P 1'
#
loop_
_entity.id
_entity.type
_entity.pdbx_description
1 polymer ?
#
loop_
_entity_poly.entity_id
_entity_poly.type
_entity_poly.pdbx_seq_one_letter_code
_entity_poly.pdbx_strand_id
1 'polypeptide(L)'
;MGARKTPAADCTDGNFVAEWFGHRVWPTVNDSPAARRDQSQCQCPFISIATGEQIECVKVRDGEPYGVCTISSDSNGERQDWIACPHRTLDQHFTLLSTAVQRAFGIASADDLTLAPVSALRTPEQQQRVRESFRLGKRVFLFTGTKLGGEVDFRETDASPGAAVDMSVIEVTGLDESGQPLTFGNHLLFEIQTSDFHGSPLHAAGALRAVCPRGEAREGYHDELRKRPEIAGTGVEGPNKANIFKRTIYQMIFKIELARDSECAGFAIILPVPVWQSWLRHLGCPDLEAIGSDARKMRLRTPGDAESGLNAHATVYVFDIDRESKESPSPLIVVREVEVSAAALTHHAFVRASNEAIQRGVTESFRKSFKDRVRKGWTGKLRKELKDVSEKPRR
;
A
#
# COMPACT_ATOMS: atom_id res chain seq x y z
N MET A 1 -13.25 5.49 25.48
CA MET A 1 -11.86 5.84 25.14
C MET A 1 -11.60 7.25 25.64
N GLY A 2 -10.45 7.54 26.27
CA GLY A 2 -10.14 8.91 26.73
C GLY A 2 -10.08 9.89 25.56
N ALA A 3 -10.48 11.14 25.75
CA ALA A 3 -10.48 12.15 24.71
C ALA A 3 -9.06 12.41 24.21
N ARG A 4 -8.73 11.93 23.00
CA ARG A 4 -7.47 12.30 22.34
C ARG A 4 -7.58 13.73 21.81
N LYS A 5 -6.47 14.47 21.89
CA LYS A 5 -6.43 15.90 21.54
C LYS A 5 -6.64 16.08 20.04
N THR A 6 -7.61 16.92 19.69
CA THR A 6 -7.68 17.57 18.37
C THR A 6 -6.51 18.56 18.27
N PRO A 7 -5.82 18.64 17.12
CA PRO A 7 -4.88 19.72 16.84
C PRO A 7 -5.53 21.09 17.05
N ALA A 8 -4.72 22.12 17.28
CA ALA A 8 -5.23 23.49 17.30
C ALA A 8 -5.80 23.85 15.92
N ALA A 9 -6.75 24.78 15.87
CA ALA A 9 -7.20 25.38 14.62
C ALA A 9 -5.99 25.93 13.83
N ASP A 10 -6.03 25.84 12.51
CA ASP A 10 -4.96 26.22 11.58
C ASP A 10 -3.63 25.46 11.74
N CYS A 11 -3.57 24.45 12.62
CA CYS A 11 -2.39 23.60 12.77
C CYS A 11 -2.21 22.75 11.51
N THR A 12 -1.17 23.05 10.75
CA THR A 12 -0.73 22.19 9.65
C THR A 12 0.20 21.10 10.13
N ASP A 13 0.86 21.25 11.29
CA ASP A 13 1.80 20.25 11.80
C ASP A 13 1.07 19.01 12.33
N GLY A 14 1.68 17.83 12.14
CA GLY A 14 1.14 16.54 12.60
C GLY A 14 0.55 15.68 11.50
N ASN A 15 -0.37 14.77 11.89
CA ASN A 15 -0.93 13.75 11.00
C ASN A 15 -2.43 13.96 10.82
N PHE A 16 -2.92 13.78 9.59
CA PHE A 16 -4.31 14.07 9.24
C PHE A 16 -4.88 12.96 8.36
N VAL A 17 -6.13 12.58 8.56
CA VAL A 17 -6.84 11.76 7.57
C VAL A 17 -6.92 12.56 6.27
N ALA A 18 -6.28 12.07 5.21
CA ALA A 18 -6.20 12.75 3.93
C ALA A 18 -7.37 12.38 3.03
N GLU A 19 -7.70 11.08 2.96
CA GLU A 19 -8.85 10.57 2.23
C GLU A 19 -9.78 9.81 3.17
N TRP A 20 -11.06 10.16 3.13
CA TRP A 20 -12.14 9.51 3.87
C TRP A 20 -13.19 8.98 2.89
N PHE A 21 -13.45 7.67 2.97
CA PHE A 21 -14.20 6.88 1.99
C PHE A 21 -13.71 7.09 0.55
N GLY A 22 -12.39 7.22 0.38
CA GLY A 22 -11.74 7.38 -0.93
C GLY A 22 -11.69 8.80 -1.47
N HIS A 23 -12.24 9.79 -0.75
CA HIS A 23 -12.26 11.17 -1.22
C HIS A 23 -11.47 12.10 -0.28
N ARG A 24 -10.77 13.05 -0.88
CA ARG A 24 -9.90 14.00 -0.19
C ARG A 24 -10.70 14.86 0.80
N VAL A 25 -10.29 14.84 2.07
CA VAL A 25 -10.82 15.70 3.16
C VAL A 25 -9.75 16.57 3.81
N TRP A 26 -8.47 16.31 3.51
CA TRP A 26 -7.33 17.13 3.92
C TRP A 26 -6.16 16.97 2.92
N PRO A 27 -5.42 18.04 2.56
CA PRO A 27 -5.58 19.43 3.03
C PRO A 27 -6.70 20.19 2.31
N THR A 28 -7.14 19.69 1.16
CA THR A 28 -8.30 20.20 0.43
C THR A 28 -9.51 19.29 0.67
N VAL A 29 -10.72 19.82 0.43
CA VAL A 29 -11.97 19.06 0.58
C VAL A 29 -12.61 18.90 -0.78
N ASN A 30 -12.67 17.66 -1.26
CA ASN A 30 -13.37 17.27 -2.48
C ASN A 30 -14.86 17.11 -2.18
N ASP A 31 -15.70 17.90 -2.84
CA ASP A 31 -17.15 17.95 -2.63
C ASP A 31 -17.96 17.51 -3.86
N SER A 32 -17.35 16.69 -4.71
CA SER A 32 -18.03 16.12 -5.87
C SER A 32 -19.28 15.31 -5.48
N PRO A 33 -20.22 15.10 -6.41
CA PRO A 33 -21.37 14.23 -6.17
C PRO A 33 -20.99 12.82 -5.71
N ALA A 34 -19.89 12.27 -6.23
CA ALA A 34 -19.37 10.97 -5.80
C ALA A 34 -18.89 11.02 -4.34
N ALA A 35 -18.11 12.04 -3.97
CA ALA A 35 -17.64 12.21 -2.60
C ALA A 35 -18.79 12.32 -1.59
N ARG A 36 -19.81 13.13 -1.91
CA ARG A 36 -21.03 13.27 -1.10
C ARG A 36 -21.74 11.94 -0.89
N ARG A 37 -21.94 11.18 -1.97
CA ARG A 37 -22.62 9.89 -1.91
C ARG A 37 -21.80 8.88 -1.11
N ASP A 38 -20.54 8.68 -1.46
CA ASP A 38 -19.76 7.58 -0.90
C ASP A 38 -19.45 7.81 0.60
N GLN A 39 -19.22 9.07 1.02
CA GLN A 39 -19.01 9.40 2.44
C GLN A 39 -20.29 9.28 3.29
N SER A 40 -21.44 9.71 2.76
CA SER A 40 -22.74 9.60 3.46
C SER A 40 -23.25 8.16 3.52
N GLN A 41 -22.96 7.35 2.50
CA GLN A 41 -23.35 5.94 2.41
C GLN A 41 -22.26 5.00 2.95
N CYS A 42 -21.13 5.53 3.44
CA CYS A 42 -20.01 4.74 3.95
C CYS A 42 -19.42 3.75 2.92
N GLN A 43 -19.50 4.07 1.63
CA GLN A 43 -19.12 3.19 0.54
C GLN A 43 -17.61 3.20 0.30
N CYS A 44 -17.08 2.05 -0.15
CA CYS A 44 -15.71 1.93 -0.63
C CYS A 44 -15.71 2.01 -2.15
N PRO A 45 -15.39 3.17 -2.76
CA PRO A 45 -15.46 3.32 -4.22
C PRO A 45 -14.55 2.32 -4.95
N PHE A 46 -13.40 1.99 -4.36
CA PHE A 46 -12.42 1.10 -4.97
C PHE A 46 -12.91 -0.34 -5.15
N ILE A 47 -13.53 -0.91 -4.11
CA ILE A 47 -14.10 -2.27 -4.21
C ILE A 47 -15.35 -2.23 -5.07
N SER A 48 -16.19 -1.20 -4.89
CA SER A 48 -17.45 -1.08 -5.63
C SER A 48 -17.23 -1.01 -7.14
N ILE A 49 -16.26 -0.21 -7.58
CA ILE A 49 -15.89 -0.10 -8.98
C ILE A 49 -15.30 -1.43 -9.47
N ALA A 50 -14.41 -2.05 -8.69
CA ALA A 50 -13.76 -3.30 -9.09
C ALA A 50 -14.75 -4.47 -9.26
N THR A 51 -15.79 -4.54 -8.42
CA THR A 51 -16.78 -5.63 -8.46
C THR A 51 -18.02 -5.31 -9.29
N GLY A 52 -18.27 -4.03 -9.58
CA GLY A 52 -19.52 -3.56 -10.18
C GLY A 52 -20.71 -3.50 -9.22
N GLU A 53 -20.49 -3.65 -7.91
CA GLU A 53 -21.53 -3.64 -6.87
C GLU A 53 -21.34 -2.50 -5.88
N GLN A 54 -22.41 -2.10 -5.19
CA GLN A 54 -22.29 -1.10 -4.12
C GLN A 54 -21.82 -1.75 -2.82
N ILE A 55 -20.55 -1.55 -2.45
CA ILE A 55 -19.91 -2.19 -1.30
C ILE A 55 -19.54 -1.14 -0.24
N GLU A 56 -19.99 -1.36 0.99
CA GLU A 56 -19.58 -0.55 2.16
C GLU A 56 -18.09 -0.76 2.49
N CYS A 57 -17.49 0.21 3.18
CA CYS A 57 -16.12 0.06 3.65
C CYS A 57 -15.99 -1.14 4.59
N VAL A 58 -15.11 -2.06 4.21
CA VAL A 58 -14.82 -3.29 4.98
C VAL A 58 -14.11 -3.03 6.30
N LYS A 59 -13.62 -1.80 6.51
CA LYS A 59 -12.95 -1.39 7.74
C LYS A 59 -14.00 -0.94 8.76
N VAL A 60 -14.41 -1.89 9.59
CA VAL A 60 -15.49 -1.76 10.57
C VAL A 60 -14.93 -1.77 11.99
N ARG A 61 -15.48 -0.93 12.87
CA ARG A 61 -15.27 -0.97 14.31
C ARG A 61 -16.60 -0.78 15.01
N ASP A 62 -16.88 -1.63 16.01
CA ASP A 62 -18.10 -1.56 16.81
C ASP A 62 -19.38 -1.55 15.93
N GLY A 63 -19.33 -2.30 14.81
CA GLY A 63 -20.42 -2.40 13.83
C GLY A 63 -20.47 -1.31 12.77
N GLU A 64 -19.65 -0.25 12.87
CA GLU A 64 -19.70 0.90 11.95
C GLU A 64 -18.44 1.02 11.05
N PRO A 65 -18.60 1.29 9.75
CA PRO A 65 -17.49 1.59 8.86
C PRO A 65 -16.84 2.95 9.15
N TYR A 66 -15.50 2.99 9.21
CA TYR A 66 -14.76 4.21 9.57
C TYR A 66 -13.98 4.88 8.42
N GLY A 67 -13.81 4.21 7.27
CA GLY A 67 -13.52 4.86 5.98
C GLY A 67 -12.15 5.55 5.78
N VAL A 68 -11.21 5.47 6.73
CA VAL A 68 -9.90 6.17 6.60
C VAL A 68 -9.04 5.49 5.53
N CYS A 69 -8.95 6.01 4.31
CA CYS A 69 -8.21 5.37 3.22
C CYS A 69 -6.73 5.76 3.19
N THR A 70 -6.43 7.01 3.55
CA THR A 70 -5.09 7.61 3.45
C THR A 70 -4.89 8.58 4.60
N ILE A 71 -3.67 8.66 5.15
CA ILE A 71 -3.26 9.62 6.18
C ILE A 71 -2.10 10.45 5.64
N SER A 72 -2.21 11.76 5.71
CA SER A 72 -1.12 12.68 5.38
C SER A 72 -0.22 12.86 6.60
N SER A 73 1.08 12.73 6.40
CA SER A 73 2.10 12.86 7.46
C SER A 73 3.41 13.38 6.91
N ASP A 74 4.11 14.18 7.69
CA ASP A 74 5.47 14.69 7.45
C ASP A 74 6.55 13.79 8.04
N SER A 75 6.23 12.52 8.36
CA SER A 75 7.16 11.63 9.05
C SER A 75 8.48 11.41 8.32
N ASN A 76 8.54 11.58 6.99
CA ASN A 76 9.78 11.47 6.21
C ASN A 76 10.52 12.82 6.06
N GLY A 77 10.10 13.87 6.76
CA GLY A 77 10.58 15.25 6.62
C GLY A 77 9.65 16.09 5.74
N GLU A 78 9.28 15.56 4.56
CA GLU A 78 8.27 16.17 3.69
C GLU A 78 6.89 15.54 3.89
N ARG A 79 5.85 16.32 3.60
CA ARG A 79 4.46 15.86 3.74
C ARG A 79 4.05 14.94 2.60
N GLN A 80 3.59 13.74 2.97
CA GLN A 80 3.26 12.68 2.03
C GLN A 80 1.97 11.98 2.43
N ASP A 81 1.32 11.35 1.45
CA ASP A 81 0.11 10.57 1.64
C ASP A 81 0.46 9.10 1.87
N TRP A 82 0.26 8.65 3.09
CA TRP A 82 0.48 7.28 3.50
C TRP A 82 -0.82 6.50 3.34
N ILE A 83 -0.86 5.60 2.37
CA ILE A 83 -2.01 4.73 2.13
C ILE A 83 -2.24 3.85 3.36
N ALA A 84 -3.45 3.88 3.92
CA ALA A 84 -3.85 3.18 5.15
C ALA A 84 -4.84 2.03 4.89
N CYS A 85 -5.12 1.72 3.63
CA CYS A 85 -6.06 0.70 3.21
C CYS A 85 -5.54 0.03 1.93
N PRO A 86 -5.35 -1.30 1.88
CA PRO A 86 -4.91 -1.96 0.65
C PRO A 86 -5.90 -1.76 -0.49
N HIS A 87 -7.22 -1.73 -0.24
CA HIS A 87 -8.20 -1.51 -1.31
C HIS A 87 -8.08 -0.15 -2.01
N ARG A 88 -7.42 0.85 -1.41
CA ARG A 88 -7.14 2.13 -2.08
C ARG A 88 -6.26 1.97 -3.32
N THR A 89 -5.53 0.85 -3.43
CA THR A 89 -4.67 0.54 -4.58
C THR A 89 -5.44 -0.03 -5.78
N LEU A 90 -6.73 -0.32 -5.61
CA LEU A 90 -7.65 -0.72 -6.68
C LEU A 90 -8.31 0.54 -7.25
N ASP A 91 -7.53 1.40 -7.89
CA ASP A 91 -8.08 2.56 -8.57
C ASP A 91 -8.93 2.14 -9.78
N GLN A 92 -9.75 3.07 -10.27
CA GLN A 92 -10.74 2.78 -11.31
C GLN A 92 -10.17 2.25 -12.63
N HIS A 93 -8.88 2.51 -12.87
CA HIS A 93 -8.16 2.08 -14.07
C HIS A 93 -7.31 0.83 -13.84
N PHE A 94 -7.30 0.28 -12.63
CA PHE A 94 -6.37 -0.78 -12.20
C PHE A 94 -4.91 -0.47 -12.57
N THR A 95 -4.50 0.79 -12.43
CA THR A 95 -3.25 1.33 -13.01
C THR A 95 -2.05 0.48 -12.62
N LEU A 96 -1.94 0.13 -11.34
CA LEU A 96 -0.81 -0.62 -10.80
C LEU A 96 -0.81 -2.08 -11.27
N LEU A 97 -1.98 -2.72 -11.26
CA LEU A 97 -2.12 -4.11 -11.69
C LEU A 97 -1.87 -4.26 -13.19
N SER A 98 -2.46 -3.36 -13.99
CA SER A 98 -2.25 -3.29 -15.44
C SER A 98 -0.78 -3.12 -15.78
N THR A 99 -0.11 -2.13 -15.16
CA THR A 99 1.32 -1.90 -15.39
C THR A 99 2.16 -3.14 -15.05
N ALA A 100 1.86 -3.81 -13.93
CA ALA A 100 2.60 -4.99 -13.52
C ALA A 100 2.40 -6.18 -14.48
N VAL A 101 1.16 -6.43 -14.92
CA VAL A 101 0.84 -7.49 -15.88
C VAL A 101 1.48 -7.19 -17.23
N GLN A 102 1.39 -5.95 -17.72
CA GLN A 102 2.04 -5.58 -18.98
C GLN A 102 3.53 -5.85 -18.96
N ARG A 103 4.23 -5.48 -17.87
CA ARG A 103 5.66 -5.74 -17.74
C ARG A 103 5.97 -7.23 -17.64
N ALA A 104 5.31 -7.95 -16.73
CA ALA A 104 5.60 -9.36 -16.45
C ALA A 104 5.36 -10.26 -17.67
N PHE A 105 4.37 -9.91 -18.50
CA PHE A 105 3.98 -10.71 -19.66
C PHE A 105 4.43 -10.12 -21.00
N GLY A 106 5.16 -9.00 -21.01
CA GLY A 106 5.68 -8.39 -22.24
C GLY A 106 4.61 -7.80 -23.17
N ILE A 107 3.56 -7.20 -22.60
CA ILE A 107 2.44 -6.60 -23.35
C ILE A 107 2.76 -5.14 -23.66
N ALA A 108 2.77 -4.79 -24.94
CA ALA A 108 3.21 -3.46 -25.41
C ALA A 108 2.21 -2.35 -25.09
N SER A 109 0.90 -2.60 -25.21
CA SER A 109 -0.17 -1.63 -24.97
C SER A 109 -1.17 -2.12 -23.94
N ALA A 110 -1.75 -1.19 -23.17
CA ALA A 110 -2.82 -1.51 -22.23
C ALA A 110 -4.11 -1.90 -22.98
N ASP A 111 -4.25 -1.48 -24.25
CA ASP A 111 -5.39 -1.83 -25.09
C ASP A 111 -5.41 -3.31 -25.49
N ASP A 112 -4.25 -3.97 -25.47
CA ASP A 112 -4.09 -5.40 -25.79
C ASP A 112 -4.35 -6.30 -24.55
N LEU A 113 -4.71 -5.70 -23.42
CA LEU A 113 -4.89 -6.34 -22.13
C LEU A 113 -6.34 -6.20 -21.65
N THR A 114 -6.91 -7.31 -21.18
CA THR A 114 -8.15 -7.31 -20.40
C THR A 114 -7.90 -7.92 -19.02
N LEU A 115 -8.21 -7.16 -17.97
CA LEU A 115 -8.21 -7.59 -16.58
C LEU A 115 -9.64 -7.74 -16.07
N ALA A 116 -9.93 -8.87 -15.40
CA ALA A 116 -11.21 -9.08 -14.72
C ALA A 116 -11.00 -9.80 -13.37
N PRO A 117 -11.58 -9.28 -12.27
CA PRO A 117 -11.54 -10.02 -11.01
C PRO A 117 -12.46 -11.23 -11.10
N VAL A 118 -12.06 -12.35 -10.51
CA VAL A 118 -12.84 -13.61 -10.55
C VAL A 118 -14.25 -13.41 -9.98
N SER A 119 -14.41 -12.60 -8.93
CA SER A 119 -15.73 -12.27 -8.36
C SER A 119 -16.68 -11.57 -9.33
N ALA A 120 -16.17 -10.88 -10.34
CA ALA A 120 -17.00 -10.19 -11.33
C ALA A 120 -17.57 -11.15 -12.39
N LEU A 121 -16.96 -12.33 -12.57
CA LEU A 121 -17.39 -13.34 -13.55
C LEU A 121 -18.74 -13.99 -13.21
N ARG A 122 -19.34 -13.69 -12.05
CA ARG A 122 -20.73 -14.09 -11.75
C ARG A 122 -21.77 -13.34 -12.59
N THR A 123 -21.39 -12.23 -13.22
CA THR A 123 -22.29 -11.40 -14.02
C THR A 123 -22.17 -11.72 -15.51
N PRO A 124 -23.29 -11.86 -16.25
CA PRO A 124 -23.27 -12.12 -17.70
C PRO A 124 -22.48 -11.05 -18.48
N GLU A 125 -22.53 -9.79 -18.04
CA GLU A 125 -21.85 -8.67 -18.67
C GLU A 125 -20.32 -8.83 -18.64
N GLN A 126 -19.77 -9.25 -17.50
CA GLN A 126 -18.32 -9.44 -17.38
C GLN A 126 -17.86 -10.72 -18.07
N GLN A 127 -18.66 -11.79 -18.04
CA GLN A 127 -18.41 -12.98 -18.85
C GLN A 127 -18.36 -12.63 -20.35
N GLN A 128 -19.29 -11.81 -20.82
CA GLN A 128 -19.33 -11.36 -22.20
C GLN A 128 -18.10 -10.53 -22.56
N ARG A 129 -17.69 -9.60 -21.70
CA ARG A 129 -16.47 -8.79 -21.90
C ARG A 129 -15.21 -9.66 -22.04
N VAL A 130 -15.08 -10.70 -21.22
CA VAL A 130 -13.97 -11.67 -21.32
C VAL A 130 -14.01 -12.40 -22.66
N ARG A 131 -15.17 -12.94 -23.05
CA ARG A 131 -15.34 -13.65 -24.34
C ARG A 131 -15.03 -12.76 -25.54
N GLU A 132 -15.48 -11.51 -25.52
CA GLU A 132 -15.23 -10.55 -26.59
C GLU A 132 -13.76 -10.16 -26.69
N SER A 133 -13.09 -9.97 -25.55
CA SER A 133 -11.65 -9.69 -25.52
C SER A 133 -10.83 -10.80 -26.18
N PHE A 134 -11.17 -12.06 -25.90
CA PHE A 134 -10.56 -13.21 -26.58
C PHE A 134 -10.79 -13.20 -28.09
N ARG A 135 -12.02 -12.91 -28.55
CA ARG A 135 -12.33 -12.84 -29.99
C ARG A 135 -11.57 -11.73 -30.70
N LEU A 136 -11.31 -10.62 -30.00
CA LEU A 136 -10.51 -9.50 -30.49
C LEU A 136 -8.99 -9.77 -30.43
N GLY A 137 -8.57 -10.95 -29.97
CA GLY A 137 -7.16 -11.33 -29.87
C GLY A 137 -6.41 -10.64 -28.72
N LYS A 138 -7.13 -10.02 -27.78
CA LYS A 138 -6.51 -9.44 -26.57
C LYS A 138 -6.07 -10.54 -25.62
N ARG A 139 -5.03 -10.26 -24.83
CA ARG A 139 -4.63 -11.15 -23.73
C ARG A 139 -5.53 -10.90 -22.53
N VAL A 140 -6.06 -11.99 -21.97
CA VAL A 140 -7.03 -11.93 -20.88
C VAL A 140 -6.43 -12.51 -19.61
N PHE A 141 -6.58 -11.77 -18.53
CA PHE A 141 -6.06 -12.13 -17.23
C PHE A 141 -7.17 -12.07 -16.19
N LEU A 142 -7.25 -13.12 -15.38
CA LEU A 142 -8.13 -13.17 -14.23
C LEU A 142 -7.30 -12.94 -12.98
N PHE A 143 -7.87 -12.24 -12.01
CA PHE A 143 -7.19 -12.01 -10.75
C PHE A 143 -8.11 -12.21 -9.55
N THR A 144 -7.51 -12.58 -8.43
CA THR A 144 -8.19 -12.78 -7.15
C THR A 144 -7.57 -11.90 -6.07
N GLY A 145 -8.20 -11.87 -4.89
CA GLY A 145 -7.78 -11.13 -3.71
C GLY A 145 -8.87 -11.18 -2.65
N THR A 146 -8.62 -10.71 -1.42
CA THR A 146 -9.49 -10.92 -0.25
C THR A 146 -10.98 -10.62 -0.51
N LYS A 147 -11.28 -9.58 -1.31
CA LYS A 147 -12.63 -9.12 -1.65
C LYS A 147 -13.00 -9.29 -3.13
N LEU A 148 -12.17 -10.03 -3.88
CA LEU A 148 -12.24 -10.16 -5.34
C LEU A 148 -12.22 -11.63 -5.80
N GLY A 149 -12.70 -12.55 -4.96
CA GLY A 149 -12.70 -14.00 -5.23
C GLY A 149 -11.98 -14.84 -4.17
N GLY A 150 -11.35 -14.20 -3.18
CA GLY A 150 -10.55 -14.85 -2.15
C GLY A 150 -9.06 -14.84 -2.51
N GLU A 151 -8.20 -14.82 -1.49
CA GLU A 151 -6.75 -15.00 -1.68
C GLU A 151 -6.46 -16.46 -2.06
N VAL A 152 -5.38 -16.65 -2.82
CA VAL A 152 -4.88 -17.98 -3.17
C VAL A 152 -3.54 -18.16 -2.46
N ASP A 153 -3.52 -19.07 -1.50
CA ASP A 153 -2.39 -19.25 -0.60
C ASP A 153 -1.52 -20.43 -1.00
N PHE A 154 -0.21 -20.28 -0.83
CA PHE A 154 0.71 -21.41 -0.80
C PHE A 154 0.52 -22.18 0.50
N ARG A 155 0.35 -23.50 0.39
CA ARG A 155 0.17 -24.37 1.55
C ARG A 155 1.47 -24.56 2.32
N GLU A 156 1.35 -24.65 3.64
CA GLU A 156 2.45 -25.04 4.51
C GLU A 156 2.84 -26.50 4.28
N THR A 157 4.14 -26.78 4.43
CA THR A 157 4.71 -28.12 4.46
C THR A 157 5.63 -28.25 5.67
N ASP A 158 6.13 -29.46 5.95
CA ASP A 158 7.11 -29.67 7.02
C ASP A 158 8.41 -28.87 6.82
N ALA A 159 8.71 -28.43 5.59
CA ALA A 159 9.93 -27.73 5.23
C ALA A 159 9.72 -26.29 4.73
N SER A 160 8.47 -25.81 4.64
CA SER A 160 8.17 -24.46 4.12
C SER A 160 6.92 -23.87 4.78
N PRO A 161 6.96 -22.60 5.22
CA PRO A 161 5.77 -21.96 5.75
C PRO A 161 4.71 -21.79 4.67
N GLY A 162 3.44 -21.76 5.07
CA GLY A 162 2.39 -21.25 4.19
C GLY A 162 2.59 -19.76 3.91
N ALA A 163 2.16 -19.31 2.74
CA ALA A 163 2.27 -17.91 2.34
C ALA A 163 1.03 -17.46 1.56
N ALA A 164 0.30 -16.50 2.11
CA ALA A 164 -0.79 -15.84 1.40
C ALA A 164 -0.25 -14.88 0.34
N VAL A 165 -0.97 -14.70 -0.76
CA VAL A 165 -0.65 -13.73 -1.81
C VAL A 165 -1.81 -12.74 -1.90
N ASP A 166 -1.52 -11.45 -1.76
CA ASP A 166 -2.58 -10.42 -1.69
C ASP A 166 -3.48 -10.44 -2.94
N MET A 167 -2.84 -10.55 -4.11
CA MET A 167 -3.53 -10.80 -5.38
C MET A 167 -2.76 -11.78 -6.25
N SER A 168 -3.46 -12.79 -6.74
CA SER A 168 -2.92 -13.75 -7.72
C SER A 168 -3.52 -13.44 -9.07
N VAL A 169 -2.69 -13.35 -10.10
CA VAL A 169 -3.12 -13.12 -11.48
C VAL A 169 -2.77 -14.33 -12.33
N ILE A 170 -3.67 -14.77 -13.19
CA ILE A 170 -3.43 -15.88 -14.11
C ILE A 170 -3.85 -15.52 -15.53
N GLU A 171 -3.02 -15.85 -16.50
CA GLU A 171 -3.37 -15.72 -17.91
C GLU A 171 -4.36 -16.80 -18.31
N VAL A 172 -5.44 -16.41 -19.01
CA VAL A 172 -6.29 -17.36 -19.70
C VAL A 172 -5.76 -17.52 -21.12
N THR A 173 -5.52 -18.76 -21.54
CA THR A 173 -4.96 -19.08 -22.87
C THR A 173 -5.97 -19.74 -23.79
N GLY A 174 -7.14 -20.12 -23.27
CA GLY A 174 -8.19 -20.76 -24.06
C GLY A 174 -9.53 -20.80 -23.35
N LEU A 175 -10.59 -20.79 -24.15
CA LEU A 175 -11.96 -20.94 -23.72
C LEU A 175 -12.53 -22.28 -24.20
N ASP A 176 -13.49 -22.83 -23.47
CA ASP A 176 -14.29 -23.97 -23.92
C ASP A 176 -15.38 -23.57 -24.93
N GLU A 177 -16.18 -24.54 -25.39
CA GLU A 177 -17.29 -24.31 -26.34
C GLU A 177 -18.38 -23.39 -25.78
N SER A 178 -18.55 -23.33 -24.45
CA SER A 178 -19.48 -22.43 -23.77
C SER A 178 -18.90 -21.02 -23.55
N GLY A 179 -17.64 -20.83 -23.90
CA GLY A 179 -16.88 -19.60 -23.72
C GLY A 179 -16.41 -19.37 -22.28
N GLN A 180 -16.31 -20.44 -21.46
CA GLN A 180 -15.70 -20.38 -20.13
C GLN A 180 -14.17 -20.55 -20.23
N PRO A 181 -13.39 -19.90 -19.35
CA PRO A 181 -11.95 -20.16 -19.22
C PRO A 181 -11.66 -21.64 -18.99
N LEU A 182 -10.87 -22.25 -19.87
CA LEU A 182 -10.55 -23.68 -19.83
C LEU A 182 -9.06 -23.95 -19.63
N THR A 183 -8.20 -23.23 -20.36
CA THR A 183 -6.75 -23.38 -20.26
C THR A 183 -6.11 -22.10 -19.76
N PHE A 184 -5.04 -22.28 -18.99
CA PHE A 184 -4.37 -21.20 -18.29
C PHE A 184 -2.87 -21.25 -18.57
N GLY A 185 -2.28 -20.07 -18.69
CA GLY A 185 -0.84 -19.87 -18.85
C GLY A 185 -0.17 -19.57 -17.52
N ASN A 186 0.92 -18.81 -17.59
CA ASN A 186 1.68 -18.43 -16.41
C ASN A 186 0.87 -17.52 -15.46
N HIS A 187 1.26 -17.53 -14.18
CA HIS A 187 0.67 -16.69 -13.15
C HIS A 187 1.65 -15.61 -12.66
N LEU A 188 1.13 -14.56 -12.03
CA LEU A 188 1.91 -13.48 -11.42
C LEU A 188 1.50 -13.34 -9.95
N LEU A 189 2.51 -13.30 -9.07
CA LEU A 189 2.33 -12.99 -7.65
C LEU A 189 2.33 -11.46 -7.50
N PHE A 190 1.22 -10.88 -7.01
CA PHE A 190 1.08 -9.44 -6.85
C PHE A 190 0.82 -9.07 -5.38
N GLU A 191 1.80 -8.41 -4.77
CA GLU A 191 1.77 -7.99 -3.37
C GLU A 191 1.45 -6.51 -3.22
N ILE A 192 0.69 -6.19 -2.19
CA ILE A 192 0.29 -4.83 -1.84
C ILE A 192 0.77 -4.51 -0.43
N GLN A 193 1.82 -3.71 -0.32
CA GLN A 193 2.21 -3.18 0.98
C GLN A 193 1.87 -1.69 1.11
N THR A 194 0.87 -1.43 1.95
CA THR A 194 0.48 -0.08 2.37
C THR A 194 1.10 0.27 3.73
N SER A 195 0.49 1.16 4.50
CA SER A 195 1.01 1.67 5.76
C SER A 195 0.14 1.27 6.94
N ASP A 196 0.79 0.77 7.99
CA ASP A 196 0.23 0.73 9.34
C ASP A 196 0.58 2.00 10.10
N PHE A 197 -0.22 2.34 11.11
CA PHE A 197 -0.04 3.54 11.92
C PHE A 197 0.05 3.18 13.40
N HIS A 198 0.69 4.06 14.16
CA HIS A 198 0.59 4.01 15.62
C HIS A 198 -0.82 4.42 16.08
N GLY A 199 -1.25 3.93 17.23
CA GLY A 199 -2.56 4.23 17.78
C GLY A 199 -3.72 3.79 16.88
N SER A 200 -4.76 4.61 16.82
CA SER A 200 -5.95 4.32 16.03
C SER A 200 -6.57 5.60 15.45
N PRO A 201 -6.87 5.63 14.14
CA PRO A 201 -7.47 6.81 13.49
C PRO A 201 -8.98 6.94 13.78
N LEU A 202 -9.55 6.08 14.63
CA LEU A 202 -10.98 6.06 14.94
C LEU A 202 -11.50 7.37 15.55
N HIS A 203 -10.65 8.11 16.27
CA HIS A 203 -11.06 9.40 16.84
C HIS A 203 -11.29 10.46 15.74
N ALA A 204 -10.40 10.52 14.74
CA ALA A 204 -10.60 11.36 13.56
C ALA A 204 -11.80 10.89 12.74
N ALA A 205 -11.96 9.58 12.54
CA ALA A 205 -13.13 9.05 11.84
C ALA A 205 -14.45 9.39 12.55
N GLY A 206 -14.49 9.31 13.89
CA GLY A 206 -15.63 9.73 14.69
C GLY A 206 -15.89 11.24 14.61
N ALA A 207 -14.84 12.06 14.61
CA ALA A 207 -14.97 13.51 14.45
C ALA A 207 -15.49 13.90 13.06
N LEU A 208 -15.01 13.24 11.99
CA LEU A 208 -15.51 13.40 10.63
C LEU A 208 -16.97 12.95 10.51
N ARG A 209 -17.32 11.81 11.13
CA ARG A 209 -18.69 11.28 11.18
C ARG A 209 -19.66 12.21 11.91
N ALA A 210 -19.21 12.91 12.96
CA ALA A 210 -20.05 13.89 13.67
C ALA A 210 -20.45 15.08 12.78
N VAL A 211 -19.63 15.42 11.78
CA VAL A 211 -19.90 16.47 10.79
C VAL A 211 -20.69 15.94 9.59
N CYS A 212 -20.47 14.67 9.21
CA CYS A 212 -21.19 13.97 8.13
C CYS A 212 -21.82 12.65 8.63
N PRO A 213 -23.02 12.72 9.27
CA PRO A 213 -23.73 11.54 9.75
C PRO A 213 -24.09 10.58 8.60
N ARG A 214 -24.13 9.28 8.90
CA ARG A 214 -24.50 8.25 7.91
C ARG A 214 -25.93 8.45 7.45
N GLY A 215 -26.17 8.30 6.14
CA GLY A 215 -27.49 8.43 5.53
C GLY A 215 -27.97 9.88 5.37
N GLU A 216 -27.26 10.86 5.95
CA GLU A 216 -27.59 12.28 5.85
C GLU A 216 -26.58 12.97 4.94
N ALA A 217 -26.96 13.20 3.68
CA ALA A 217 -26.25 14.13 2.81
C ALA A 217 -26.54 15.58 3.26
N ARG A 218 -26.13 15.93 4.48
CA ARG A 218 -26.37 17.25 5.06
C ARG A 218 -25.75 18.31 4.15
N GLU A 219 -26.56 19.26 3.69
CA GLU A 219 -26.04 20.38 2.92
C GLU A 219 -25.00 21.15 3.75
N GLY A 220 -23.87 21.49 3.10
CA GLY A 220 -22.81 22.29 3.72
C GLY A 220 -21.77 21.54 4.56
N TYR A 221 -21.83 20.21 4.74
CA TYR A 221 -20.80 19.54 5.59
C TYR A 221 -19.38 19.66 5.03
N HIS A 222 -19.21 19.65 3.70
CA HIS A 222 -17.91 19.89 3.08
C HIS A 222 -17.39 21.30 3.38
N ASP A 223 -18.28 22.29 3.47
CA ASP A 223 -17.91 23.64 3.89
C ASP A 223 -17.54 23.70 5.37
N GLU A 224 -18.18 22.88 6.20
CA GLU A 224 -17.76 22.71 7.61
C GLU A 224 -16.38 22.05 7.71
N LEU A 225 -16.09 21.01 6.93
CA LEU A 225 -14.76 20.39 6.86
C LEU A 225 -13.69 21.39 6.43
N ARG A 226 -13.99 22.26 5.45
CA ARG A 226 -13.08 23.33 5.01
C ARG A 226 -12.79 24.35 6.12
N LYS A 227 -13.80 24.65 6.94
CA LYS A 227 -13.67 25.60 8.07
C LYS A 227 -13.00 24.99 9.29
N ARG A 228 -12.97 23.66 9.39
CA ARG A 228 -12.47 22.91 10.54
C ARG A 228 -11.53 21.77 10.13
N PRO A 229 -10.47 22.05 9.35
CA PRO A 229 -9.57 21.00 8.85
C PRO A 229 -8.84 20.24 9.97
N GLU A 230 -8.73 20.82 11.17
CA GLU A 230 -8.09 20.22 12.34
C GLU A 230 -8.78 18.92 12.81
N ILE A 231 -10.07 18.76 12.54
CA ILE A 231 -10.81 17.56 13.00
C ILE A 231 -10.29 16.27 12.36
N ALA A 232 -9.76 16.37 11.13
CA ALA A 232 -9.13 15.25 10.42
C ALA A 232 -7.84 14.77 11.11
N GLY A 233 -7.23 15.58 11.97
CA GLY A 233 -6.04 15.20 12.75
C GLY A 233 -6.34 14.68 14.16
N THR A 234 -7.62 14.55 14.54
CA THR A 234 -7.99 14.17 15.92
C THR A 234 -7.41 12.81 16.31
N GLY A 235 -6.42 12.83 17.20
CA GLY A 235 -5.80 11.61 17.74
C GLY A 235 -5.06 10.73 16.72
N VAL A 236 -4.73 11.26 15.53
CA VAL A 236 -4.01 10.54 14.47
C VAL A 236 -2.51 10.56 14.78
N GLU A 237 -1.91 9.38 14.83
CA GLU A 237 -0.47 9.21 15.04
C GLU A 237 0.25 8.86 13.72
N GLY A 238 1.59 8.84 13.76
CA GLY A 238 2.42 8.61 12.59
C GLY A 238 2.44 7.15 12.11
N PRO A 239 2.98 6.91 10.90
CA PRO A 239 3.15 5.58 10.31
C PRO A 239 4.19 4.75 11.05
N ASN A 240 3.95 3.43 11.15
CA ASN A 240 4.81 2.46 11.79
C ASN A 240 5.84 1.87 10.82
N LYS A 241 6.74 2.72 10.33
CA LYS A 241 7.68 2.44 9.22
C LYS A 241 8.49 1.16 9.40
N ALA A 242 9.11 0.99 10.57
CA ALA A 242 9.98 -0.16 10.84
C ALA A 242 9.19 -1.48 10.93
N ASN A 243 7.96 -1.44 11.42
CA ASN A 243 7.10 -2.64 11.49
C ASN A 243 6.69 -3.10 10.10
N ILE A 244 6.32 -2.16 9.23
CA ILE A 244 6.00 -2.43 7.83
C ILE A 244 7.20 -3.10 7.16
N PHE A 245 8.38 -2.48 7.19
CA PHE A 245 9.60 -3.04 6.58
C PHE A 245 9.88 -4.48 7.05
N LYS A 246 9.83 -4.73 8.37
CA LYS A 246 10.17 -6.04 8.96
C LYS A 246 9.27 -7.17 8.45
N ARG A 247 7.96 -6.92 8.32
CA ARG A 247 7.03 -7.96 7.84
C ARG A 247 7.20 -8.20 6.34
N THR A 248 7.38 -7.13 5.58
CA THR A 248 7.37 -7.22 4.11
C THR A 248 8.70 -7.69 3.54
N ILE A 249 9.86 -7.34 4.13
CA ILE A 249 11.16 -7.71 3.57
C ILE A 249 11.35 -9.24 3.50
N TYR A 250 10.89 -9.95 4.52
CA TYR A 250 10.90 -11.42 4.53
C TYR A 250 9.99 -11.99 3.44
N GLN A 251 8.75 -11.49 3.36
CA GLN A 251 7.77 -11.93 2.37
C GLN A 251 8.29 -11.69 0.94
N MET A 252 8.91 -10.53 0.67
CA MET A 252 9.53 -10.24 -0.61
C MET A 252 10.63 -11.24 -0.94
N ILE A 253 11.62 -11.42 -0.06
CA ILE A 253 12.74 -12.34 -0.32
C ILE A 253 12.22 -13.75 -0.61
N PHE A 254 11.30 -14.25 0.22
CA PHE A 254 10.74 -15.59 0.07
C PHE A 254 9.92 -15.74 -1.21
N LYS A 255 8.98 -14.83 -1.48
CA LYS A 255 8.08 -14.91 -2.66
C LYS A 255 8.81 -14.63 -3.98
N ILE A 256 9.91 -13.85 -3.96
CA ILE A 256 10.78 -13.69 -5.13
C ILE A 256 11.47 -15.01 -5.49
N GLU A 257 11.91 -15.79 -4.50
CA GLU A 257 12.47 -17.12 -4.76
C GLU A 257 11.40 -18.11 -5.26
N LEU A 258 10.17 -18.04 -4.75
CA LEU A 258 9.04 -18.82 -5.28
C LEU A 258 8.73 -18.44 -6.74
N ALA A 259 8.84 -17.16 -7.10
CA ALA A 259 8.59 -16.66 -8.44
C ALA A 259 9.63 -17.09 -9.49
N ARG A 260 10.63 -17.91 -9.11
CA ARG A 260 11.56 -18.56 -10.05
C ARG A 260 10.98 -19.82 -10.69
N ASP A 261 9.83 -20.29 -10.20
CA ASP A 261 9.11 -21.39 -10.81
C ASP A 261 8.77 -21.08 -12.28
N SER A 262 8.84 -22.10 -13.15
CA SER A 262 8.66 -21.91 -14.60
C SER A 262 7.24 -21.49 -14.99
N GLU A 263 6.24 -21.78 -14.16
CA GLU A 263 4.84 -21.38 -14.37
C GLU A 263 4.56 -19.98 -13.79
N CYS A 264 5.54 -19.35 -13.14
CA CYS A 264 5.44 -18.00 -12.63
C CYS A 264 6.08 -16.99 -13.60
N ALA A 265 5.29 -16.04 -14.09
CA ALA A 265 5.77 -14.92 -14.89
C ALA A 265 6.62 -13.95 -14.05
N GLY A 266 6.38 -13.92 -12.73
CA GLY A 266 7.20 -13.17 -11.79
C GLY A 266 6.47 -12.75 -10.52
N PHE A 267 7.07 -11.77 -9.86
CA PHE A 267 6.67 -11.16 -8.61
C PHE A 267 6.60 -9.64 -8.79
N ALA A 268 5.46 -9.06 -8.46
CA ALA A 268 5.25 -7.63 -8.40
C ALA A 268 4.90 -7.24 -6.97
N ILE A 269 5.51 -6.18 -6.46
CA ILE A 269 5.04 -5.54 -5.22
C ILE A 269 4.82 -4.06 -5.45
N ILE A 270 3.69 -3.55 -4.99
CA ILE A 270 3.40 -2.11 -5.03
C ILE A 270 3.69 -1.46 -3.69
N LEU A 271 4.40 -0.33 -3.73
CA LEU A 271 4.73 0.46 -2.55
C LEU A 271 4.38 1.93 -2.79
N PRO A 272 3.64 2.60 -1.91
CA PRO A 272 3.51 4.05 -1.96
C PRO A 272 4.88 4.71 -1.82
N VAL A 273 5.10 5.85 -2.49
CA VAL A 273 6.30 6.70 -2.36
C VAL A 273 6.78 6.85 -0.91
N PRO A 274 5.94 7.23 0.07
CA PRO A 274 6.42 7.39 1.45
C PRO A 274 6.93 6.09 2.09
N VAL A 275 6.33 4.94 1.74
CA VAL A 275 6.76 3.63 2.24
C VAL A 275 8.13 3.30 1.65
N TRP A 276 8.29 3.38 0.33
CA TRP A 276 9.56 3.16 -0.35
C TRP A 276 10.68 4.05 0.19
N GLN A 277 10.43 5.36 0.31
CA GLN A 277 11.42 6.29 0.84
C GLN A 277 11.82 5.98 2.29
N SER A 278 10.86 5.55 3.12
CA SER A 278 11.15 5.15 4.50
C SER A 278 12.03 3.90 4.57
N TRP A 279 11.94 3.02 3.58
CA TRP A 279 12.71 1.78 3.50
C TRP A 279 14.15 1.98 3.07
N LEU A 280 14.48 3.07 2.35
CA LEU A 280 15.85 3.31 1.89
C LEU A 280 16.87 3.24 3.03
N ARG A 281 16.55 3.77 4.21
CA ARG A 281 17.41 3.69 5.41
C ARG A 281 17.56 2.26 5.93
N HIS A 282 16.49 1.47 5.86
CA HIS A 282 16.51 0.06 6.24
C HIS A 282 17.33 -0.81 5.27
N LEU A 283 17.55 -0.32 4.05
CA LEU A 283 18.40 -0.95 3.04
C LEU A 283 19.83 -0.38 3.02
N GLY A 284 20.21 0.47 3.98
CA GLY A 284 21.54 1.08 4.02
C GLY A 284 21.75 2.16 2.96
N CYS A 285 20.67 2.84 2.56
CA CYS A 285 20.62 3.88 1.52
C CYS A 285 21.35 3.43 0.24
N PRO A 286 20.82 2.42 -0.46
CA PRO A 286 21.46 1.91 -1.66
C PRO A 286 21.38 2.92 -2.79
N ASP A 287 22.42 2.94 -3.62
CA ASP A 287 22.38 3.59 -4.92
C ASP A 287 21.61 2.68 -5.89
N LEU A 288 20.72 3.28 -6.67
CA LEU A 288 19.94 2.58 -7.69
C LEU A 288 20.55 2.86 -9.05
N GLU A 289 20.69 1.83 -9.86
CA GLU A 289 21.21 1.94 -11.23
C GLU A 289 20.04 2.16 -12.21
N ALA A 290 20.17 3.09 -13.15
CA ALA A 290 19.17 3.29 -14.19
C ALA A 290 19.22 2.14 -15.22
N ILE A 291 18.05 1.72 -15.71
CA ILE A 291 17.90 0.71 -16.77
C ILE A 291 17.50 1.41 -18.06
N GLY A 292 18.43 1.49 -19.01
CA GLY A 292 18.18 2.16 -20.29
C GLY A 292 18.01 3.67 -20.13
N SER A 293 17.18 4.28 -20.99
CA SER A 293 16.97 5.74 -21.02
C SER A 293 15.78 6.23 -20.18
N ASP A 294 14.91 5.34 -19.69
CA ASP A 294 13.77 5.72 -18.85
C ASP A 294 14.22 5.87 -17.40
N ALA A 295 14.30 7.10 -16.91
CA ALA A 295 14.72 7.43 -15.54
C ALA A 295 13.82 6.83 -14.45
N ARG A 296 12.62 6.33 -14.80
CA ARG A 296 11.75 5.62 -13.85
C ARG A 296 12.16 4.17 -13.66
N LYS A 297 12.87 3.58 -14.62
CA LYS A 297 13.29 2.18 -14.57
C LYS A 297 14.66 2.10 -13.91
N MET A 298 14.67 1.51 -12.72
CA MET A 298 15.84 1.43 -11.86
C MET A 298 16.09 -0.02 -11.47
N ARG A 299 17.28 -0.30 -10.97
CA ARG A 299 17.70 -1.62 -10.49
C ARG A 299 18.43 -1.50 -9.16
N LEU A 300 18.12 -2.40 -8.25
CA LEU A 300 18.88 -2.61 -7.02
C LEU A 300 19.80 -3.82 -7.21
N ARG A 301 21.12 -3.62 -7.12
CA ARG A 301 22.12 -4.70 -7.28
C ARG A 301 22.88 -5.00 -6.01
N THR A 302 23.37 -6.23 -5.91
CA THR A 302 24.44 -6.56 -4.97
C THR A 302 25.76 -6.03 -5.53
N PRO A 303 26.63 -5.41 -4.71
CA PRO A 303 27.96 -5.04 -5.16
C PRO A 303 28.71 -6.25 -5.73
N GLY A 304 29.23 -6.12 -6.96
CA GLY A 304 30.01 -7.16 -7.63
C GLY A 304 29.23 -8.16 -8.49
N ASP A 305 27.89 -8.07 -8.55
CA ASP A 305 27.10 -8.93 -9.44
C ASP A 305 27.40 -8.63 -10.92
N ALA A 306 27.58 -9.66 -11.75
CA ALA A 306 27.65 -9.52 -13.20
C ALA A 306 26.27 -9.11 -13.78
N GLU A 307 26.25 -8.37 -14.90
CA GLU A 307 25.00 -7.87 -15.51
C GLU A 307 24.00 -8.98 -15.89
N SER A 308 24.50 -10.19 -16.18
CA SER A 308 23.71 -11.35 -16.60
C SER A 308 23.11 -12.18 -15.46
N GLY A 309 23.37 -11.84 -14.20
CA GLY A 309 22.95 -12.64 -13.03
C GLY A 309 21.53 -12.37 -12.53
N LEU A 310 20.86 -11.35 -13.05
CA LEU A 310 19.50 -11.00 -12.66
C LEU A 310 18.51 -11.53 -13.69
N ASN A 311 18.01 -12.74 -13.44
CA ASN A 311 16.71 -13.13 -13.99
C ASN A 311 15.66 -12.23 -13.31
N ALA A 312 15.30 -11.13 -13.98
CA ALA A 312 14.46 -10.05 -13.46
C ALA A 312 12.99 -10.49 -13.34
N HIS A 313 12.71 -11.47 -12.48
CA HIS A 313 11.36 -11.92 -12.17
C HIS A 313 10.71 -11.06 -11.08
N ALA A 314 11.35 -10.02 -10.55
CA ALA A 314 10.81 -9.25 -9.42
C ALA A 314 10.92 -7.74 -9.62
N THR A 315 9.79 -7.04 -9.51
CA THR A 315 9.72 -5.57 -9.65
C THR A 315 8.96 -4.93 -8.49
N VAL A 316 9.55 -3.88 -7.92
CA VAL A 316 8.89 -2.97 -6.99
C VAL A 316 8.32 -1.79 -7.78
N TYR A 317 7.01 -1.64 -7.79
CA TYR A 317 6.33 -0.50 -8.38
C TYR A 317 6.08 0.55 -7.30
N VAL A 318 6.86 1.62 -7.34
CA VAL A 318 6.67 2.76 -6.45
C VAL A 318 5.63 3.68 -7.08
N PHE A 319 4.59 4.01 -6.32
CA PHE A 319 3.46 4.80 -6.83
C PHE A 319 3.05 5.93 -5.90
N ASP A 320 2.34 6.91 -6.44
CA ASP A 320 1.71 7.99 -5.67
C ASP A 320 0.25 8.19 -6.13
N ILE A 321 -0.51 8.99 -5.37
CA ILE A 321 -1.83 9.47 -5.77
C ILE A 321 -1.62 10.66 -6.71
N ASP A 322 -2.28 10.65 -7.87
CA ASP A 322 -2.32 11.81 -8.75
C ASP A 322 -3.24 12.89 -8.16
N ARG A 323 -2.63 13.79 -7.39
CA ARG A 323 -3.33 14.88 -6.69
C ARG A 323 -3.82 15.97 -7.63
N GLU A 324 -3.26 16.05 -8.83
CA GLU A 324 -3.60 17.06 -9.84
C GLU A 324 -4.78 16.62 -10.72
N SER A 325 -5.10 15.31 -10.71
CA SER A 325 -6.25 14.78 -11.41
C SER A 325 -7.56 15.39 -10.90
N LYS A 326 -8.46 15.65 -11.86
CA LYS A 326 -9.83 16.10 -11.59
C LYS A 326 -10.79 14.93 -11.31
N GLU A 327 -10.32 13.69 -11.45
CA GLU A 327 -11.10 12.49 -11.17
C GLU A 327 -11.26 12.31 -9.65
N SER A 328 -12.36 11.64 -9.26
CA SER A 328 -12.68 11.36 -7.86
C SER A 328 -13.29 9.97 -7.73
N PRO A 329 -12.64 9.03 -7.01
CA PRO A 329 -11.35 9.15 -6.32
C PRO A 329 -10.17 9.49 -7.25
N SER A 330 -9.13 10.13 -6.71
CA SER A 330 -7.91 10.43 -7.48
C SER A 330 -7.21 9.13 -7.95
N PRO A 331 -6.78 9.04 -9.22
CA PRO A 331 -6.12 7.85 -9.74
C PRO A 331 -4.71 7.70 -9.16
N LEU A 332 -4.09 6.55 -9.42
CA LEU A 332 -2.72 6.28 -9.01
C LEU A 332 -1.77 6.47 -10.20
N ILE A 333 -0.52 6.84 -9.91
CA ILE A 333 0.54 6.95 -10.91
C ILE A 333 1.76 6.17 -10.47
N VAL A 334 2.37 5.43 -11.40
CA VAL A 334 3.65 4.75 -11.17
C VAL A 334 4.76 5.77 -11.37
N VAL A 335 5.50 6.05 -10.29
CA VAL A 335 6.61 7.02 -10.31
C VAL A 335 7.95 6.35 -10.54
N ARG A 336 8.08 5.06 -10.19
CA ARG A 336 9.32 4.30 -10.36
C ARG A 336 9.04 2.81 -10.44
N GLU A 337 9.84 2.12 -11.22
CA GLU A 337 9.90 0.66 -11.32
C GLU A 337 11.31 0.23 -10.92
N VAL A 338 11.44 -0.52 -9.83
CA VAL A 338 12.74 -0.96 -9.32
C VAL A 338 12.83 -2.48 -9.46
N GLU A 339 13.68 -2.94 -10.38
CA GLU A 339 14.04 -4.35 -10.45
C GLU A 339 14.87 -4.73 -9.22
N VAL A 340 14.49 -5.83 -8.58
CA VAL A 340 15.12 -6.33 -7.36
C VAL A 340 15.37 -7.82 -7.47
N SER A 341 16.25 -8.35 -6.61
CA SER A 341 16.39 -9.78 -6.39
C SER A 341 16.41 -10.08 -4.89
N ALA A 342 16.10 -11.32 -4.53
CA ALA A 342 16.21 -11.81 -3.16
C ALA A 342 17.63 -11.62 -2.60
N ALA A 343 18.66 -11.88 -3.41
CA ALA A 343 20.06 -11.66 -3.04
C ALA A 343 20.36 -10.19 -2.75
N ALA A 344 19.95 -9.27 -3.63
CA ALA A 344 20.19 -7.85 -3.44
C ALA A 344 19.45 -7.32 -2.21
N LEU A 345 18.18 -7.68 -2.01
CA LEU A 345 17.40 -7.30 -0.84
C LEU A 345 18.04 -7.83 0.45
N THR A 346 18.47 -9.09 0.46
CA THR A 346 19.14 -9.72 1.62
C THR A 346 20.43 -8.98 1.97
N HIS A 347 21.28 -8.72 0.97
CA HIS A 347 22.54 -8.00 1.18
C HIS A 347 22.28 -6.60 1.76
N HIS A 348 21.42 -5.81 1.12
CA HIS A 348 21.20 -4.43 1.53
C HIS A 348 20.55 -4.33 2.91
N ALA A 349 19.54 -5.15 3.18
CA ALA A 349 18.80 -5.14 4.45
C ALA A 349 19.63 -5.63 5.65
N PHE A 350 20.44 -6.70 5.47
CA PHE A 350 21.08 -7.38 6.59
C PHE A 350 22.58 -7.16 6.69
N VAL A 351 23.25 -6.81 5.58
CA VAL A 351 24.71 -6.59 5.54
C VAL A 351 25.05 -5.11 5.40
N ARG A 352 24.57 -4.42 4.34
CA ARG A 352 24.91 -3.01 4.12
C ARG A 352 24.39 -2.11 5.24
N ALA A 353 23.10 -2.22 5.57
CA ALA A 353 22.47 -1.37 6.58
C ALA A 353 23.12 -1.50 7.97
N SER A 354 23.49 -2.72 8.37
CA SER A 354 24.16 -2.97 9.65
C SER A 354 25.60 -2.43 9.65
N ASN A 355 26.35 -2.63 8.58
CA ASN A 355 27.69 -2.08 8.41
C ASN A 355 27.70 -0.54 8.45
N GLU A 356 26.78 0.10 7.73
CA GLU A 356 26.59 1.56 7.76
C GLU A 356 26.29 2.07 9.18
N ALA A 357 25.43 1.37 9.92
CA ALA A 357 25.13 1.74 11.30
C ALA A 357 26.35 1.63 12.23
N ILE A 358 27.17 0.58 12.07
CA ILE A 358 28.41 0.39 12.83
C ILE A 358 29.42 1.50 12.48
N GLN A 359 29.65 1.77 11.20
CA GLN A 359 30.59 2.79 10.73
C GLN A 359 30.20 4.20 11.20
N ARG A 360 28.90 4.48 11.28
CA ARG A 360 28.37 5.75 11.81
C ARG A 360 28.35 5.82 13.35
N GLY A 361 28.93 4.85 14.04
CA GLY A 361 29.11 4.87 15.49
C GLY A 361 27.84 4.61 16.32
N VAL A 362 26.82 3.95 15.75
CA VAL A 362 25.58 3.65 16.48
C VAL A 362 25.85 2.79 17.71
N THR A 363 26.74 1.79 17.62
CA THR A 363 27.13 0.91 18.73
C THR A 363 27.90 1.66 19.82
N GLU A 364 28.76 2.61 19.44
CA GLU A 364 29.47 3.49 20.38
C GLU A 364 28.48 4.41 21.12
N SER A 365 27.57 5.04 20.37
CA SER A 365 26.51 5.89 20.92
C SER A 365 25.61 5.12 21.90
N PHE A 366 25.27 3.87 21.57
CA PHE A 366 24.56 2.97 22.48
C PHE A 366 25.35 2.73 23.77
N ARG A 367 26.63 2.39 23.68
CA ARG A 367 27.49 2.16 24.86
C ARG A 367 27.60 3.40 25.74
N LYS A 368 27.73 4.59 25.13
CA LYS A 368 27.75 5.88 25.84
C LYS A 368 26.43 6.11 26.58
N SER A 369 25.31 5.96 25.88
CA SER A 369 23.96 6.12 26.44
C SER A 369 23.68 5.14 27.57
N PHE A 370 24.15 3.89 27.45
CA PHE A 370 24.00 2.86 28.48
C PHE A 370 24.83 3.19 29.73
N LYS A 371 26.11 3.57 29.56
CA LYS A 371 26.97 4.02 30.68
C LYS A 371 26.34 5.20 31.43
N ASP A 372 25.80 6.18 30.70
CA ASP A 372 25.15 7.33 31.32
C ASP A 372 23.88 6.93 32.07
N ARG A 373 23.12 5.97 31.56
CA ARG A 373 21.95 5.41 32.27
C ARG A 373 22.36 4.65 33.54
N VAL A 374 23.43 3.86 33.50
CA VAL A 374 23.99 3.17 34.67
C VAL A 374 24.45 4.17 35.73
N ARG A 375 25.18 5.23 35.35
CA ARG A 375 25.60 6.31 36.26
C ARG A 375 24.40 7.02 36.90
N LYS A 376 23.35 7.31 36.12
CA LYS A 376 22.09 7.87 36.65
C LYS A 376 21.42 6.91 37.63
N GLY A 377 21.39 5.62 37.33
CA GLY A 377 20.94 4.55 38.25
C GLY A 377 21.70 4.57 39.57
N TRP A 378 23.03 4.53 39.51
CA TRP A 378 23.90 4.49 40.68
C TRP A 378 23.74 5.72 41.59
N THR A 379 23.59 6.90 40.99
CA THR A 379 23.44 8.17 41.71
C THR A 379 22.02 8.42 42.20
N GLY A 380 21.08 7.49 42.03
CA GLY A 380 19.65 7.68 42.35
C GLY A 380 18.96 8.73 41.48
N LYS A 381 19.63 9.24 40.43
CA LYS A 381 19.13 10.24 39.48
C LYS A 381 18.48 9.62 38.25
N LEU A 382 18.33 8.30 38.23
CA LEU A 382 17.44 7.67 37.27
C LEU A 382 16.05 8.19 37.63
N ARG A 383 15.48 9.03 36.76
CA ARG A 383 14.09 9.44 36.94
C ARG A 383 13.29 8.15 37.14
N LYS A 384 12.49 8.06 38.21
CA LYS A 384 11.41 7.09 38.31
C LYS A 384 10.42 7.42 37.19
N GLU A 385 10.75 7.03 35.97
CA GLU A 385 9.77 6.82 34.91
C GLU A 385 9.15 5.44 35.11
N LEU A 386 8.68 5.17 36.34
CA LEU A 386 7.49 4.36 36.56
C LEU A 386 6.34 5.36 36.49
N LYS A 387 6.09 5.87 35.29
CA LYS A 387 4.79 6.39 34.94
C LYS A 387 4.15 5.33 34.07
N ASP A 388 2.88 5.09 34.35
CA ASP A 388 1.93 4.50 33.43
C ASP A 388 2.33 4.67 31.97
N VAL A 389 2.12 3.61 31.20
CA VAL A 389 2.33 3.52 29.75
C VAL A 389 1.36 4.45 28.96
N SER A 390 0.82 5.49 29.58
CA SER A 390 0.03 6.53 28.93
C SER A 390 0.78 7.86 28.88
N GLU A 391 0.95 8.34 27.65
CA GLU A 391 1.17 9.74 27.27
C GLU A 391 2.55 10.38 27.59
N LYS A 392 3.46 10.36 26.60
CA LYS A 392 3.87 11.57 25.85
C LYS A 392 4.93 11.30 24.75
N PRO A 393 5.01 12.17 23.72
CA PRO A 393 5.47 11.84 22.38
C PRO A 393 6.99 11.87 22.26
N ARG A 394 7.55 10.95 21.46
CA ARG A 394 8.95 10.99 21.04
C ARG A 394 9.05 11.76 19.73
N ARG A 395 9.96 12.74 19.73
CA ARG A 395 10.37 13.57 18.60
C ARG A 395 10.89 12.76 17.43
#